data_AF-A0A2A4TPH0-F1
#
_entry.id   AF-A0A2A4TPH0-F1
#
_cell.length_a   1.000
_cell.length_b   1.000
_cell.length_c   1.000
_cell.angle_alpha   90.00
_cell.angle_beta   90.00
_cell.angle_gamma   90.00
#
_symmetry.space_group_name_H-M   'P 1'
#
loop_
_entity.id
_entity.type
_entity.pdbx_description
1 polymer ?
#
loop_
_entity_poly.entity_id
_entity_poly.type
_entity_poly.pdbx_seq_one_letter_code
_entity_poly.pdbx_strand_id
1 'polypeptide(L)'
;MTTETEAMEAEEQTAQEVLPFSSKTWAAMGYMWVLCFLPLFLKRDDDYVLFHARQGLLLFVGWCFFLLVSVSPFLGHPLWHLGNALVAVLAAMGIYRAFMGQRWKMPLIGEAAQDMMLS
;
A
#
# COMPACT_ATOMS: atom_id res chain seq x y z
N MET A 1 0.62 -36.31 4.34
CA MET A 1 0.12 -35.17 3.54
C MET A 1 -0.15 -33.94 4.39
N THR A 2 -0.33 -34.03 5.72
CA THR A 2 -0.52 -32.87 6.60
C THR A 2 0.79 -32.16 7.00
N THR A 3 1.90 -32.89 7.07
CA THR A 3 3.20 -32.36 7.53
C THR A 3 3.84 -31.33 6.59
N GLU A 4 3.61 -31.43 5.28
CA GLU A 4 4.14 -30.47 4.30
C GLU A 4 3.31 -29.19 4.26
N THR A 5 2.00 -29.28 4.49
CA THR A 5 1.11 -28.12 4.62
C THR A 5 1.39 -27.35 5.91
N GLU A 6 1.59 -28.05 7.03
CA GLU A 6 1.95 -27.43 8.31
C GLU A 6 3.35 -26.80 8.27
N ALA A 7 4.31 -27.43 7.56
CA ALA A 7 5.64 -26.85 7.36
C ALA A 7 5.61 -25.62 6.44
N MET A 8 4.81 -25.64 5.37
CA MET A 8 4.60 -24.46 4.51
C MET A 8 3.90 -23.31 5.24
N GLU A 9 2.86 -23.60 6.03
CA GLU A 9 2.17 -22.61 6.86
C GLU A 9 3.10 -22.04 7.94
N ALA A 10 3.94 -22.89 8.57
CA ALA A 10 4.92 -22.44 9.53
C ALA A 10 6.04 -21.60 8.90
N GLU A 11 6.49 -21.93 7.69
CA GLU A 11 7.54 -21.19 6.97
C GLU A 11 7.01 -19.81 6.48
N GLU A 12 5.77 -19.78 5.98
CA GLU A 12 5.05 -18.55 5.62
C GLU A 12 4.78 -17.67 6.85
N GLN A 13 4.47 -18.28 8.01
CA GLN A 13 4.31 -17.59 9.29
C GLN A 13 5.64 -17.11 9.89
N THR A 14 6.76 -17.83 9.70
CA THR A 14 8.08 -17.36 10.13
C THR A 14 8.63 -16.22 9.26
N ALA A 15 8.16 -16.09 8.01
CA ALA A 15 8.45 -14.93 7.17
C ALA A 15 7.56 -13.70 7.51
N GLN A 16 6.41 -13.92 8.16
CA GLN A 16 5.57 -12.87 8.72
C GLN A 16 6.14 -12.44 10.08
N GLU A 17 6.87 -11.32 10.09
CA GLU A 17 7.25 -10.62 11.32
C GLU A 17 6.02 -10.47 12.24
N VAL A 18 6.13 -10.90 13.51
CA VAL A 18 5.03 -10.80 14.49
C VAL A 18 4.86 -9.33 14.88
N LEU A 19 4.19 -8.58 14.01
CA LEU A 19 3.98 -7.14 14.15
C LEU A 19 2.79 -6.85 15.07
N PRO A 20 2.89 -5.83 15.94
CA PRO A 20 1.78 -5.43 16.78
C PRO A 20 0.61 -4.93 15.93
N PHE A 21 -0.62 -5.14 16.41
CA PHE A 21 -1.84 -4.70 15.71
C PHE A 21 -1.84 -3.20 15.40
N SER A 22 -1.23 -2.39 16.26
CA SER A 22 -1.05 -0.94 16.04
C SER A 22 -0.28 -0.66 14.75
N SER A 23 0.89 -1.28 14.55
CA SER A 23 1.69 -1.11 13.33
C SER A 23 0.93 -1.52 12.07
N LYS A 24 0.20 -2.64 12.12
CA LYS A 24 -0.68 -3.09 11.02
C LYS A 24 -1.77 -2.06 10.69
N THR A 25 -2.38 -1.47 11.72
CA THR A 25 -3.43 -0.45 11.56
C THR A 25 -2.85 0.83 10.96
N TRP A 26 -1.71 1.31 11.45
CA TRP A 26 -1.03 2.49 10.91
C TRP A 26 -0.57 2.28 9.46
N ALA A 27 -0.06 1.09 9.15
CA ALA A 27 0.29 0.71 7.78
C ALA A 27 -0.92 0.73 6.84
N ALA A 28 -2.06 0.16 7.28
CA ALA A 28 -3.30 0.17 6.51
C ALA A 28 -3.85 1.59 6.30
N MET A 29 -3.76 2.47 7.31
CA MET A 29 -4.10 3.90 7.17
C MET A 29 -3.28 4.60 6.09
N GLY A 30 -2.06 4.11 5.83
CA GLY A 30 -1.20 4.57 4.74
C GLY A 30 -1.89 4.59 3.38
N TYR A 31 -2.84 3.69 3.12
CA TYR A 31 -3.53 3.57 1.83
C TYR A 31 -4.83 4.36 1.74
N MET A 32 -5.23 5.06 2.81
CA MET A 32 -6.48 5.80 2.86
C MET A 32 -6.28 7.26 2.44
N TRP A 33 -6.14 7.49 1.13
CA TRP A 33 -6.12 8.85 0.57
C TRP A 33 -5.07 9.77 1.23
N VAL A 34 -5.48 10.97 1.64
CA VAL A 34 -4.68 11.97 2.36
C VAL A 34 -4.24 11.48 3.74
N LEU A 35 -4.84 10.43 4.29
CA LEU A 35 -4.38 9.89 5.58
C LEU A 35 -3.00 9.25 5.48
N CYS A 36 -2.47 8.99 4.28
CA CYS A 36 -1.10 8.51 4.06
C CYS A 36 -0.03 9.39 4.75
N PHE A 37 -0.30 10.69 4.92
CA PHE A 37 0.61 11.62 5.59
C PHE A 37 0.71 11.37 7.10
N LEU A 38 -0.35 10.89 7.76
CA LEU A 38 -0.35 10.65 9.21
C LEU A 38 0.71 9.60 9.63
N PRO A 39 0.70 8.35 9.11
CA PRO A 39 1.74 7.38 9.43
C PRO A 39 3.13 7.87 8.97
N LEU A 40 3.22 8.59 7.84
CA LEU A 40 4.50 9.11 7.33
C LEU A 40 5.19 10.07 8.31
N PHE A 41 4.44 10.91 9.00
CA PHE A 41 4.99 11.90 9.94
C PHE A 41 5.01 11.42 11.39
N LEU A 42 4.05 10.59 11.80
CA LEU A 42 3.86 10.20 13.20
C LEU A 42 4.48 8.84 13.57
N LYS A 43 4.84 8.02 12.58
CA LYS A 43 5.40 6.65 12.77
C LYS A 43 6.73 6.46 12.05
N ARG A 44 7.63 7.44 12.22
CA ARG A 44 8.96 7.47 11.58
C ARG A 44 9.94 6.45 12.15
N ASP A 45 9.61 5.86 13.29
CA ASP A 45 10.34 4.81 14.01
C ASP A 45 9.90 3.40 13.63
N ASP A 46 8.89 3.25 12.77
CA ASP A 46 8.34 1.97 12.36
C ASP A 46 8.51 1.77 10.84
N ASP A 47 9.53 0.99 10.47
CA ASP A 47 9.88 0.72 9.07
C ASP A 47 8.76 0.00 8.31
N TYR A 48 7.96 -0.82 8.98
CA TYR A 48 6.81 -1.51 8.37
C TYR A 48 5.70 -0.52 8.03
N VAL A 49 5.38 0.37 8.96
CA VAL A 49 4.40 1.44 8.72
C VAL A 49 4.89 2.36 7.60
N LEU A 50 6.17 2.73 7.63
CA LEU A 50 6.75 3.62 6.62
C LEU A 50 6.78 2.99 5.23
N PHE A 51 7.01 1.67 5.14
CA PHE A 51 6.93 0.90 3.89
C PHE A 51 5.55 1.00 3.22
N HIS A 52 4.48 0.82 3.98
CA HIS A 52 3.12 0.91 3.44
C HIS A 52 2.68 2.36 3.23
N ALA A 53 3.06 3.28 4.11
CA ALA A 53 2.72 4.70 4.01
C ALA A 53 3.31 5.37 2.76
N ARG A 54 4.58 5.07 2.40
CA ARG A 54 5.22 5.59 1.18
C ARG A 54 4.54 5.10 -0.09
N GLN A 55 4.12 3.83 -0.14
CA GLN A 55 3.34 3.30 -1.26
C GLN A 55 1.97 3.96 -1.37
N GLY A 56 1.30 4.16 -0.23
CA GLY A 56 0.04 4.89 -0.18
C GLY A 56 0.16 6.35 -0.60
N LEU A 57 1.27 7.01 -0.28
CA LEU A 57 1.58 8.36 -0.78
C LEU A 57 1.71 8.39 -2.31
N LEU A 58 2.45 7.46 -2.91
CA LEU A 58 2.54 7.38 -4.37
C LEU A 58 1.18 7.08 -5.02
N LEU A 59 0.36 6.23 -4.39
CA LEU A 59 -0.98 5.94 -4.86
C LEU A 59 -1.87 7.20 -4.82
N PHE A 60 -1.76 8.00 -3.75
CA PHE A 60 -2.44 9.29 -3.63
C PHE A 60 -1.98 10.30 -4.68
N VAL A 61 -0.66 10.39 -4.94
CA VAL A 61 -0.11 11.24 -6.00
C VAL A 61 -0.62 10.80 -7.39
N GLY A 62 -0.66 9.49 -7.65
CA GLY A 62 -1.24 8.94 -8.88
C GLY A 62 -2.72 9.27 -9.02
N TRP A 63 -3.48 9.24 -7.92
CA TRP A 63 -4.87 9.67 -7.92
C TRP A 63 -5.02 11.17 -8.27
N CYS A 64 -4.18 12.05 -7.71
CA CYS A 64 -4.15 13.48 -8.07
C CYS A 64 -3.86 13.70 -9.56
N PHE A 65 -3.03 12.86 -10.19
CA PHE A 65 -2.80 12.91 -11.63
C PHE A 65 -4.10 12.61 -12.42
N PHE A 66 -4.85 11.56 -12.04
CA PHE A 66 -6.14 11.27 -12.68
C PHE A 66 -7.16 12.40 -12.49
N LEU A 67 -7.14 13.09 -11.34
CA LEU A 67 -7.96 14.29 -11.11
C LEU A 67 -7.64 15.39 -12.12
N LEU A 68 -6.37 15.66 -12.39
CA LEU A 68 -5.97 16.67 -13.39
C LEU A 68 -6.37 16.27 -14.81
N VAL A 69 -6.20 14.99 -15.19
CA VAL A 69 -6.58 14.47 -16.50
C VAL A 69 -8.09 14.51 -16.74
N SER A 70 -8.89 14.40 -15.67
CA SER A 70 -10.36 14.42 -15.74
C SER A 70 -10.94 15.73 -16.31
N VAL A 71 -10.17 16.82 -16.29
CA VAL A 71 -10.57 18.14 -16.84
C VAL A 71 -10.72 18.10 -18.37
N SER A 72 -10.09 17.14 -19.05
CA SER A 72 -10.20 17.01 -20.51
C SER A 72 -11.60 16.50 -20.92
N PRO A 73 -12.36 17.24 -21.76
CA PRO A 73 -13.76 16.91 -22.05
C PRO A 73 -13.97 15.61 -22.84
N PHE A 74 -12.97 15.15 -23.62
CA PHE A 74 -13.12 13.96 -24.48
C PHE A 74 -12.48 12.70 -23.90
N LEU A 75 -11.39 12.83 -23.14
CA LEU A 75 -10.64 11.70 -22.58
C LEU A 75 -10.78 11.60 -21.05
N GLY A 76 -11.17 12.68 -20.38
CA GLY A 76 -11.14 12.79 -18.93
C GLY A 76 -12.08 11.81 -18.23
N HIS A 77 -13.33 11.68 -18.69
CA HIS A 77 -14.32 10.80 -18.06
C HIS A 77 -13.94 9.31 -18.01
N PRO A 78 -13.60 8.64 -19.14
CA PRO A 78 -13.24 7.23 -19.08
C PRO A 78 -11.94 6.99 -18.28
N LEU A 79 -10.94 7.86 -18.42
CA LEU A 79 -9.69 7.78 -17.65
C LEU A 79 -9.92 8.02 -16.15
N TRP A 80 -10.84 8.91 -15.79
CA TRP A 80 -11.21 9.17 -14.41
C TRP A 80 -11.82 7.94 -13.74
N HIS A 81 -12.81 7.31 -14.37
CA HIS A 81 -13.45 6.12 -13.81
C HIS A 81 -12.49 4.94 -13.72
N LEU A 82 -11.69 4.72 -14.77
CA LEU A 82 -10.69 3.66 -14.79
C LEU A 82 -9.59 3.89 -13.75
N GLY A 83 -9.08 5.12 -13.65
CA GLY A 83 -8.06 5.52 -12.68
C GLY A 83 -8.54 5.36 -11.24
N ASN A 84 -9.76 5.79 -10.93
CA ASN A 84 -10.35 5.60 -9.59
C ASN A 84 -10.55 4.12 -9.25
N ALA A 85 -11.02 3.31 -10.21
CA ALA A 85 -11.17 1.87 -10.00
C ALA A 85 -9.80 1.21 -9.72
N LEU A 86 -8.77 1.55 -10.50
CA LEU A 86 -7.40 1.03 -10.30
C LEU A 86 -6.85 1.44 -8.92
N VAL A 87 -6.97 2.71 -8.55
CA VAL A 87 -6.53 3.24 -7.25
C VAL A 87 -7.26 2.51 -6.11
N ALA A 88 -8.58 2.34 -6.21
CA ALA A 88 -9.36 1.65 -5.18
C ALA A 88 -8.95 0.19 -4.99
N VAL A 89 -8.71 -0.54 -6.09
CA VAL A 89 -8.26 -1.94 -6.04
C VAL A 89 -6.87 -2.04 -5.41
N LEU A 90 -5.92 -1.19 -5.82
CA LEU A 90 -4.57 -1.18 -5.27
C LEU A 90 -4.57 -0.79 -3.79
N ALA A 91 -5.38 0.20 -3.38
CA ALA A 91 -5.53 0.60 -1.99
C ALA A 91 -6.10 -0.56 -1.14
N ALA A 92 -7.16 -1.22 -1.61
CA ALA A 92 -7.76 -2.35 -0.91
C ALA A 92 -6.77 -3.52 -0.74
N MET A 93 -5.98 -3.82 -1.78
CA MET A 93 -4.95 -4.84 -1.70
C MET A 93 -3.82 -4.45 -0.75
N GLY A 94 -3.40 -3.18 -0.76
CA GLY A 94 -2.43 -2.64 0.19
C GLY A 94 -2.89 -2.76 1.64
N ILE A 95 -4.15 -2.37 1.92
CA ILE A 95 -4.79 -2.51 3.24
C ILE A 95 -4.81 -3.98 3.68
N TYR A 96 -5.26 -4.88 2.80
CA TYR A 96 -5.32 -6.30 3.10
C TYR A 96 -3.94 -6.87 3.46
N ARG A 97 -2.92 -6.59 2.63
CA ARG A 97 -1.53 -7.03 2.87
C ARG A 97 -0.96 -6.42 4.14
N ALA A 98 -1.28 -5.16 4.44
CA ALA A 98 -0.87 -4.48 5.66
C ALA A 98 -1.44 -5.15 6.93
N PHE A 99 -2.69 -5.59 6.91
CA PHE A 99 -3.27 -6.35 8.03
C PHE A 99 -2.73 -7.78 8.14
N MET A 100 -2.33 -8.38 7.02
CA MET A 100 -1.65 -9.68 7.00
C MET A 100 -0.19 -9.60 7.45
N GLY A 101 0.35 -8.42 7.79
CA GLY A 101 1.75 -8.30 8.21
C GLY A 101 2.75 -8.49 7.07
N GLN A 102 2.32 -8.34 5.81
CA GLN A 102 3.13 -8.65 4.64
C GLN A 102 3.68 -7.37 4.01
N ARG A 103 5.02 -7.28 3.87
CA ARG A 103 5.68 -6.23 3.09
C ARG A 103 5.50 -6.48 1.59
N TRP A 104 4.28 -6.24 1.12
CA TRP A 104 3.92 -6.35 -0.28
C TRP A 104 4.35 -5.10 -1.05
N LYS A 105 5.18 -5.29 -2.08
CA LYS A 105 5.50 -4.25 -3.05
C LYS A 105 4.34 -4.13 -4.04
N MET A 106 3.72 -2.96 -4.07
CA MET A 106 2.63 -2.67 -4.98
C MET A 106 3.12 -2.72 -6.43
N PRO A 107 2.39 -3.39 -7.35
CA PRO A 107 2.71 -3.32 -8.76
C PRO A 107 2.59 -1.88 -9.27
N LEU A 108 3.32 -1.54 -10.33
CA LEU A 108 3.39 -0.22 -10.97
C LEU A 108 4.18 0.85 -10.20
N ILE A 109 4.09 0.90 -8.86
CA ILE A 109 4.70 1.99 -8.05
C ILE A 109 5.59 1.52 -6.90
N GLY A 110 5.69 0.21 -6.67
CA GLY A 110 6.45 -0.37 -5.56
C GLY A 110 7.95 -0.14 -5.65
N GLU A 111 8.54 -0.12 -6.84
CA GLU A 111 9.97 0.18 -7.03
C GLU A 111 10.28 1.64 -6.71
N ALA A 112 9.50 2.58 -7.25
CA ALA A 112 9.64 4.01 -6.93
C ALA A 112 9.44 4.32 -5.44
N ALA A 113 8.56 3.58 -4.74
CA ALA A 113 8.39 3.71 -3.30
C ALA A 113 9.63 3.23 -2.52
N GLN A 114 10.31 2.19 -3.01
CA GLN A 114 11.53 1.67 -2.40
C GLN A 114 12.74 2.56 -2.64
N ASP A 115 12.85 3.23 -3.79
CA ASP A 115 13.92 4.20 -4.00
C ASP A 115 13.82 5.35 -2.98
N MET A 116 12.60 5.75 -2.62
CA MET A 116 12.31 6.72 -1.55
C MET A 116 12.72 6.25 -0.14
N MET A 117 13.05 4.97 0.04
CA MET A 117 13.57 4.38 1.27
C MET A 117 15.10 4.43 1.37
N LEU A 118 15.80 4.47 0.23
CA LEU A 118 17.26 4.33 0.16
C LEU A 118 18.01 5.68 0.05
N SER A 119 17.28 6.80 -0.09
CA SER A 119 17.80 8.18 -0.08
C SER A 119 17.69 8.83 1.30
#